data_AF-A0A0M4G6L5-F1
#
_entry.id   AF-A0A0M4G6L5-F1
#
_cell.length_a   1.000
_cell.length_b   1.000
_cell.length_c   1.000
_cell.angle_alpha   90.00
_cell.angle_beta   90.00
_cell.angle_gamma   90.00
#
_symmetry.space_group_name_H-M   'P 1'
#
loop_
_entity.id
_entity.type
_entity.pdbx_description
1 polymer ?
#
loop_
_entity_poly.entity_id
_entity_poly.type
_entity_poly.pdbx_seq_one_letter_code
_entity_poly.pdbx_strand_id
1 'polypeptide(L)' 'MDIADYDKALYYTHRSQWDNLLILMVRTNDDLLSKRIEHFLHAYNFEADDSIVEKTLYTLLHYIDHALTEQGKFEPILT' A
#
# COMPACT_ATOMS: atom_id res chain seq x y z
N MET A 1 13.83 -7.30 0.02
CA MET A 1 12.80 -6.33 0.45
C MET A 1 13.49 -5.02 0.72
N ASP A 2 13.16 -3.94 0.00
CA ASP A 2 13.68 -2.61 0.32
C ASP A 2 12.65 -1.89 1.19
N ILE A 3 13.02 -1.50 2.41
CA ILE A 3 12.17 -0.72 3.32
C ILE A 3 11.65 0.55 2.63
N ALA A 4 12.43 1.10 1.69
CA ALA A 4 12.05 2.27 0.93
C ALA A 4 10.78 2.05 0.07
N ASP A 5 10.44 0.82 -0.30
CA ASP A 5 9.22 0.55 -1.07
C ASP A 5 7.97 0.68 -0.19
N TYR A 6 8.04 0.27 1.08
CA TYR A 6 6.94 0.47 2.03
C TYR A 6 6.73 1.94 2.39
N ASP A 7 7.81 2.67 2.64
CA ASP A 7 7.76 4.11 2.90
C ASP A 7 7.15 4.86 1.70
N LYS A 8 7.57 4.51 0.47
CA LYS A 8 6.98 5.07 -0.76
C LYS A 8 5.51 4.69 -0.91
N ALA A 9 5.15 3.42 -0.68
CA ALA A 9 3.77 2.97 -0.80
C ALA A 9 2.85 3.73 0.16
N LEU A 10 3.28 3.90 1.42
CA LEU A 10 2.55 4.69 2.41
C LEU A 10 2.43 6.16 1.99
N TYR A 11 3.54 6.77 1.57
CA TYR A 11 3.57 8.17 1.13
C TYR A 11 2.65 8.42 -0.08
N TYR A 12 2.76 7.58 -1.13
CA TYR A 12 1.93 7.71 -2.33
C TYR A 12 0.46 7.46 -2.02
N THR A 13 0.16 6.52 -1.13
CA THR A 13 -1.23 6.24 -0.72
C THR A 13 -1.85 7.42 0.02
N HIS A 14 -1.16 8.00 1.00
CA HIS A 14 -1.64 9.16 1.75
C HIS A 14 -1.81 10.42 0.86
N ARG A 15 -1.00 10.54 -0.20
CA ARG A 15 -1.05 11.69 -1.13
C ARG A 15 -1.93 11.45 -2.36
N SER A 16 -2.60 10.30 -2.43
CA SER A 16 -3.39 9.87 -3.59
C SER A 16 -2.61 9.92 -4.91
N GLN A 17 -1.32 9.57 -4.88
CA GLN A 17 -0.45 9.52 -6.06
C GLN A 17 -0.51 8.15 -6.74
N TRP A 18 -1.67 7.83 -7.31
CA TRP A 18 -1.96 6.49 -7.86
C TRP A 18 -1.04 6.08 -9.02
N ASP A 19 -0.62 7.02 -9.87
CA ASP A 19 0.35 6.75 -10.93
C ASP A 19 1.72 6.32 -10.36
N ASN A 20 2.18 6.97 -9.29
CA ASN A 20 3.41 6.60 -8.61
C ASN A 20 3.28 5.25 -7.90
N LEU A 21 2.10 4.97 -7.35
CA LEU A 21 1.78 3.67 -6.74
C LEU A 21 1.78 2.55 -7.79
N LEU A 22 1.24 2.81 -8.99
CA LEU A 22 1.29 1.88 -10.13
C LEU A 22 2.74 1.65 -10.60
N ILE A 23 3.56 2.70 -10.69
CA ILE A 23 4.98 2.55 -11.04
C ILE A 23 5.71 1.71 -9.98
N LEU A 24 5.42 1.94 -8.69
CA LEU A 24 6.00 1.16 -7.59
C LEU A 24 5.60 -0.32 -7.66
N MET A 25 4.32 -0.61 -7.93
CA MET A 25 3.79 -1.96 -8.12
C MET A 25 4.59 -2.77 -9.15
N VAL A 26 4.95 -2.14 -10.27
CA VAL A 26 5.72 -2.78 -11.35
C VAL A 26 7.19 -2.98 -10.99
N ARG A 27 7.75 -2.15 -10.11
CA ARG A 27 9.20 -2.11 -9.82
C ARG A 27 9.61 -2.86 -8.57
N THR A 28 8.70 -3.01 -7.60
CA THR A 28 9.03 -3.71 -6.36
C THR A 28 9.26 -5.19 -6.63
N ASN A 29 10.20 -5.81 -5.91
CA ASN A 29 10.43 -7.26 -5.95
C ASN A 29 9.59 -8.01 -4.90
N ASP A 30 8.70 -7.30 -4.21
CA ASP A 30 7.76 -7.88 -3.26
C ASP A 30 6.42 -8.18 -3.95
N ASP A 31 6.22 -9.45 -4.27
CA ASP A 31 5.01 -9.93 -4.93
C ASP A 31 3.73 -9.63 -4.13
N LEU A 32 3.81 -9.63 -2.80
CA LEU A 32 2.65 -9.40 -1.94
C LEU A 32 2.29 -7.92 -1.88
N LEU A 33 3.30 -7.03 -1.77
CA LEU A 33 3.09 -5.58 -1.90
C LEU A 33 2.50 -5.25 -3.28
N SER A 34 3.11 -5.78 -4.34
CA SER A 34 2.67 -5.57 -5.71
C SER A 34 1.20 -6.00 -5.87
N LYS A 35 0.84 -7.20 -5.40
CA LYS A 35 -0.53 -7.71 -5.54
C LYS A 35 -1.56 -6.89 -4.75
N ARG A 36 -1.19 -6.38 -3.58
CA ARG A 36 -2.08 -5.52 -2.76
C ARG A 36 -2.29 -4.15 -3.41
N ILE A 37 -1.24 -3.56 -4.00
CA ILE A 37 -1.37 -2.34 -4.79
C ILE A 37 -2.27 -2.57 -5.99
N GLU A 38 -2.09 -3.68 -6.72
CA GLU A 38 -2.93 -4.04 -7.87
C GLU A 38 -4.42 -4.10 -7.49
N HIS A 39 -4.75 -4.82 -6.41
CA HIS A 39 -6.14 -4.93 -5.95
C HIS A 39 -6.75 -3.58 -5.56
N PHE A 40 -6.00 -2.74 -4.85
CA PHE A 40 -6.47 -1.41 -4.50
C PHE A 40 -6.69 -0.53 -5.74
N LEU A 41 -5.73 -0.49 -6.67
CA LEU A 41 -5.86 0.30 -7.90
C LEU A 41 -7.01 -0.21 -8.78
N HIS A 42 -7.20 -1.53 -8.88
CA HIS A 42 -8.34 -2.09 -9.59
C HIS A 42 -9.66 -1.68 -8.93
N ALA A 43 -9.76 -1.84 -7.60
CA ALA A 43 -10.96 -1.47 -6.87
C ALA A 43 -11.30 0.02 -7.06
N TYR A 44 -10.31 0.89 -6.89
CA TYR A 44 -10.45 2.34 -7.04
C TYR A 44 -10.95 2.77 -8.43
N ASN A 45 -10.54 2.07 -9.50
CA ASN A 45 -10.90 2.46 -10.87
C ASN A 45 -12.20 1.82 -11.39
N PHE A 46 -12.60 0.66 -10.84
CA PHE A 46 -13.65 -0.16 -11.46
C PHE A 46 -14.79 -0.58 -10.53
N GLU A 47 -14.61 -0.55 -9.22
CA GLU A 47 -15.66 -0.97 -8.29
C GLU A 47 -16.64 0.18 -8.04
N ALA A 48 -17.94 -0.15 -8.05
CA ALA A 48 -19.01 0.80 -7.74
C ALA A 48 -19.36 0.83 -6.25
N ASP A 49 -18.93 -0.19 -5.49
CA ASP A 49 -19.16 -0.30 -4.06
C ASP A 49 -17.94 0.25 -3.29
N ASP A 50 -18.12 1.42 -2.68
CA ASP A 50 -17.10 2.10 -1.89
C ASP A 50 -16.53 1.23 -0.76
N SER A 51 -17.31 0.28 -0.23
CA SER A 51 -16.84 -0.62 0.82
C SER A 51 -15.76 -1.58 0.33
N ILE A 52 -15.74 -1.91 -0.96
CA ILE A 52 -14.70 -2.74 -1.58
C ILE A 52 -13.41 -1.92 -1.73
N VAL A 53 -13.53 -0.66 -2.14
CA VAL A 53 -12.39 0.27 -2.24
C VAL A 53 -11.76 0.48 -0.87
N GLU A 54 -12.57 0.77 0.14
CA GLU A 54 -12.14 0.94 1.53
C GLU A 54 -11.45 -0.31 2.07
N LYS A 55 -12.04 -1.49 1.86
CA LYS A 55 -11.47 -2.76 2.31
C LYS A 55 -10.10 -3.05 1.67
N THR A 56 -9.96 -2.81 0.36
CA THR A 56 -8.69 -3.03 -0.35
C THR A 56 -7.62 -2.02 0.07
N LEU A 57 -8.00 -0.77 0.32
CA LEU A 57 -7.13 0.25 0.88
C LEU A 57 -6.61 -0.14 2.27
N TYR A 58 -7.49 -0.54 3.20
CA TYR A 58 -7.06 -0.99 4.53
C TYR A 58 -6.19 -2.24 4.47
N THR A 59 -6.49 -3.17 3.55
CA THR A 59 -5.70 -4.37 3.33
C THR A 59 -4.27 -4.03 2.85
N LEU A 60 -4.11 -2.99 2.03
CA LEU A 60 -2.80 -2.48 1.62
C LEU A 60 -2.07 -1.80 2.78
N LEU A 61 -2.72 -0.87 3.48
CA LEU A 61 -2.14 -0.11 4.59
C LEU A 61 -1.68 -1.01 5.74
N HIS A 62 -2.50 -2.00 6.11
CA HIS A 62 -2.17 -2.96 7.17
C HIS A 62 -0.92 -3.79 6.82
N TYR A 63 -0.77 -4.16 5.55
CA TYR A 63 0.42 -4.89 5.12
C TYR A 63 1.68 -4.02 5.18
N ILE A 64 1.58 -2.77 4.73
CA ILE A 64 2.68 -1.81 4.80
C ILE A 64 3.12 -1.59 6.26
N ASP A 65 2.15 -1.37 7.16
CA ASP A 65 2.41 -1.15 8.59
C ASP A 65 3.08 -2.37 9.25
N HIS A 66 2.55 -3.57 8.98
CA HIS A 66 3.14 -4.82 9.45
C HIS A 66 4.59 -4.98 8.96
N ALA A 67 4.83 -4.75 7.67
CA ALA A 67 6.16 -4.89 7.09
C ALA A 67 7.16 -3.86 7.65
N LEU A 68 6.73 -2.61 7.90
CA LEU A 68 7.56 -1.59 8.54
C LEU A 68 7.89 -1.92 10.01
N THR A 69 6.94 -2.51 10.72
CA THR A 69 7.10 -2.95 12.11
C THR A 69 8.07 -4.14 12.21
N GLU A 70 7.89 -5.17 11.37
CA GLU A 70 8.79 -6.34 11.32
C GLU A 70 10.23 -5.96 10.96
N GLN A 71 10.42 -4.92 10.15
CA GLN A 71 11.74 -4.42 9.74
C GLN A 71 12.35 -3.41 10.73
N GLY A 72 11.71 -3.19 11.89
CA GLY A 72 12.28 -2.46 13.03
C GLY A 72 12.25 -0.93 12.93
N LYS A 73 11.27 -0.34 12.23
CA LYS A 73 11.22 1.13 12.03
C LYS A 73 9.98 1.87 12.55
N PHE A 74 9.06 1.24 13.27
CA PHE A 74 7.95 1.94 13.90
C PHE A 74 7.90 1.73 15.42
N GLU A 75 8.21 2.78 16.18
CA GLU A 75 7.57 3.03 17.47
C GLU A 75 6.10 3.39 17.16
N PRO A 76 5.11 2.76 17.82
CA PRO A 76 3.71 2.96 17.47
C PRO A 76 3.34 4.43 17.72
N ILE A 77 2.74 5.09 16.74
CA ILE A 77 2.14 6.41 16.95
C ILE A 77 0.83 6.18 17.72
N LEU A 78 0.93 5.93 19.02
CA LEU A 78 -0.15 6.14 19.96
C LEU A 78 -0.10 7.61 20.37
N THR A 79 -0.88 8.47 19.72
CA THR A 79 -1.73 9.49 20.38
C THR A 79 -2.74 10.05 19.38
#